data_AF-A0A0P7YNY8-F1
#
_entry.id   AF-A0A0P7YNY8-F1
#
_cell.length_a   1.000
_cell.length_b   1.000
_cell.length_c   1.000
_cell.angle_alpha   90.00
_cell.angle_beta   90.00
_cell.angle_gamma   90.00
#
_symmetry.space_group_name_H-M   'P 1'
#
loop_
_entity.id
_entity.type
_entity.pdbx_description
1 polymer ?
#
loop_
_entity_poly.entity_id
_entity_poly.type
_entity_poly.pdbx_seq_one_letter_code
_entity_poly.pdbx_strand_id
1 'polypeptide(L)'
;MRHGPPRQSQTLRPQASAAPDRTDDNHGAGARPSGLHGAVVAHMTSLEKLKLRYPGAETYRFGDSPALSDSLLALVRTGRKRATCTAMAEIGVSEALPQIGRCDIVLDFSDVPQLVNRTMELRIFRFCDIPEDLALMEGEDEALVGWRENHERYYRRLGIFDPEMELIWERFDVVEDLMEDGA
;
A
#
# COMPACT_ATOMS: atom_id res chain seq x y z
N MET A 1 -33.51 22.55 39.81
CA MET A 1 -33.90 21.63 40.91
C MET A 1 -33.92 20.23 40.31
N ARG A 2 -33.17 19.20 40.71
CA ARG A 2 -32.44 18.89 41.94
C ARG A 2 -31.09 18.21 41.60
N HIS A 3 -30.12 18.46 42.48
CA HIS A 3 -28.85 17.77 42.62
C HIS A 3 -29.01 16.36 43.25
N GLY A 4 -28.04 15.46 43.01
CA GLY A 4 -27.76 14.31 43.88
C GLY A 4 -26.73 13.34 43.28
N PRO A 5 -25.84 12.71 44.08
CA PRO A 5 -24.39 12.68 43.81
C PRO A 5 -23.81 11.26 43.49
N PRO A 6 -22.47 11.12 43.25
CA PRO A 6 -21.85 9.91 42.72
C PRO A 6 -21.39 8.93 43.82
N ARG A 7 -21.12 7.67 43.47
CA ARG A 7 -20.41 6.72 44.35
C ARG A 7 -19.06 6.33 43.79
N GLN A 8 -18.11 6.32 44.72
CA GLN A 8 -16.68 6.20 44.58
C GLN A 8 -16.20 4.74 44.47
N SER A 9 -15.11 4.59 43.73
CA SER A 9 -13.88 3.84 44.04
C SER A 9 -13.94 2.65 45.01
N GLN A 10 -13.52 1.48 44.54
CA GLN A 10 -12.66 0.59 45.31
C GLN A 10 -11.55 0.02 44.42
N THR A 11 -10.32 0.45 44.71
CA THR A 11 -9.08 -0.22 44.36
C THR A 11 -8.72 -1.15 45.50
N LEU A 12 -8.37 -2.42 45.24
CA LEU A 12 -7.52 -3.20 46.15
C LEU A 12 -6.66 -4.20 45.37
N ARG A 13 -5.42 -4.28 45.84
CA ARG A 13 -4.17 -4.73 45.24
C ARG A 13 -3.91 -6.25 45.47
N PRO A 14 -2.79 -6.82 44.97
CA PRO A 14 -2.63 -8.23 44.64
C PRO A 14 -2.15 -9.10 45.81
N GLN A 15 -2.24 -10.43 45.64
CA GLN A 15 -1.50 -11.40 46.46
C GLN A 15 -0.59 -12.28 45.61
N ALA A 16 0.52 -12.68 46.24
CA ALA A 16 1.73 -13.24 45.67
C ALA A 16 1.90 -14.74 45.99
N SER A 17 2.83 -15.36 45.25
CA SER A 17 3.79 -16.38 45.71
C SER A 17 3.29 -17.80 46.07
N ALA A 18 3.79 -18.81 45.35
CA ALA A 18 4.86 -19.70 45.82
C ALA A 18 5.06 -20.90 44.87
N ALA A 19 6.33 -21.16 44.51
CA ALA A 19 6.79 -22.45 43.98
C ALA A 19 7.21 -23.37 45.15
N PRO A 20 7.38 -24.68 44.88
CA PRO A 20 8.61 -25.32 45.35
C PRO A 20 9.34 -26.20 44.34
N ASP A 21 10.59 -26.38 44.74
CA ASP A 21 11.83 -26.94 44.20
C ASP A 21 11.91 -28.49 44.14
N ARG A 22 12.94 -28.99 43.41
CA ARG A 22 13.59 -30.34 43.42
C ARG A 22 12.92 -31.50 42.64
N THR A 23 13.62 -32.39 41.93
CA THR A 23 15.04 -32.82 41.94
C THR A 23 15.42 -33.54 40.64
N ASP A 24 16.72 -33.46 40.34
CA ASP A 24 17.64 -34.27 39.49
C ASP A 24 17.15 -35.59 38.86
N ASP A 25 17.53 -35.83 37.60
CA ASP A 25 18.52 -36.89 37.31
C ASP A 25 19.09 -36.83 35.88
N ASN A 26 20.42 -36.98 35.83
CA ASN A 26 21.31 -36.92 34.69
C ASN A 26 21.55 -38.34 34.12
N HIS A 27 21.36 -38.57 32.82
CA HIS A 27 22.00 -39.67 32.09
C HIS A 27 22.28 -39.23 30.63
N GLY A 28 23.55 -38.96 30.34
CA GLY A 28 24.04 -38.83 28.97
C GLY A 28 24.43 -40.18 28.39
N ALA A 29 24.02 -40.44 27.14
CA ALA A 29 24.74 -41.30 26.20
C ALA A 29 24.29 -40.93 24.78
N GLY A 30 25.25 -40.56 23.94
CA GLY A 30 25.02 -40.00 22.63
C GLY A 30 24.50 -40.99 21.59
N ALA A 31 23.67 -40.48 20.70
CA ALA A 31 23.58 -40.95 19.33
C ALA A 31 23.35 -39.72 18.45
N ARG A 32 24.35 -39.38 17.62
CA ARG A 32 24.21 -38.40 16.54
C ARG A 32 23.40 -39.05 15.42
N PRO A 33 22.30 -38.44 14.96
CA PRO A 33 21.93 -38.53 13.56
C PRO A 33 22.60 -37.36 12.83
N SER A 34 23.69 -37.70 12.16
CA SER A 34 24.06 -37.27 10.81
C SER A 34 23.26 -36.07 10.27
N GLY A 35 23.97 -34.95 10.15
CA GLY A 35 23.47 -33.79 9.43
C GLY A 35 23.14 -34.14 7.98
N LEU A 36 21.87 -33.99 7.63
CA LEU A 36 21.45 -33.37 6.40
C LEU A 36 20.37 -32.35 6.77
N HIS A 37 20.78 -31.24 7.40
CA HIS A 37 20.05 -30.00 7.17
C HIS A 37 20.41 -29.58 5.75
N GLY A 38 19.65 -30.11 4.79
CA GLY A 38 19.57 -29.47 3.48
C GLY A 38 19.14 -28.05 3.74
N ALA A 39 20.04 -27.09 3.53
CA ALA A 39 19.69 -25.70 3.52
C ALA A 39 18.60 -25.54 2.46
N VAL A 40 17.36 -25.36 2.89
CA VAL A 40 16.32 -24.82 2.02
C VAL A 40 16.79 -23.41 1.72
N VAL A 41 17.47 -23.23 0.58
CA VAL A 41 17.72 -21.89 0.05
C VAL A 41 16.34 -21.36 -0.32
N ALA A 42 15.74 -20.60 0.59
CA ALA A 42 14.49 -19.90 0.32
C ALA A 42 14.71 -19.07 -0.94
N HIS A 43 14.06 -19.46 -2.04
CA HIS A 43 14.04 -18.65 -3.25
C HIS A 43 13.10 -17.49 -2.97
N MET A 44 13.67 -16.36 -2.58
CA MET A 44 12.92 -15.12 -2.49
C MET A 44 12.43 -14.72 -3.87
N THR A 45 11.13 -14.46 -3.97
CA THR A 45 10.46 -13.92 -5.15
C THR A 45 11.04 -12.54 -5.52
N SER A 46 10.79 -12.09 -6.75
CA SER A 46 11.18 -10.74 -7.18
C SER A 46 10.58 -9.66 -6.26
N LEU A 47 9.30 -9.81 -5.91
CA LEU A 47 8.60 -8.88 -5.04
C LEU A 47 9.19 -8.83 -3.61
N GLU A 48 9.54 -9.97 -3.02
CA GLU A 48 10.16 -9.99 -1.68
C GLU A 48 11.52 -9.28 -1.66
N LYS A 49 12.32 -9.43 -2.73
CA LYS A 49 13.58 -8.69 -2.88
C LYS A 49 13.35 -7.19 -3.00
N LEU A 50 12.33 -6.77 -3.75
CA LEU A 50 11.96 -5.36 -3.87
C LEU A 50 11.48 -4.79 -2.53
N LYS A 51 10.64 -5.50 -1.78
CA LYS A 51 10.21 -5.05 -0.45
C LYS A 51 11.35 -4.96 0.56
N LEU A 52 12.41 -5.76 0.40
CA LEU A 52 13.63 -5.61 1.19
C LEU A 52 14.45 -4.37 0.78
N ARG A 53 14.51 -4.06 -0.52
CA ARG A 53 15.18 -2.87 -1.06
C ARG A 53 14.45 -1.57 -0.75
N TYR A 54 13.12 -1.62 -0.69
CA TYR A 54 12.22 -0.51 -0.41
C TYR A 54 11.37 -0.81 0.83
N PRO A 55 11.95 -0.73 2.05
CA PRO A 55 11.21 -1.02 3.26
C PRO A 55 9.99 -0.10 3.42
N GLY A 56 8.84 -0.70 3.73
CA GLY A 56 7.57 0.01 3.86
C GLY A 56 6.84 0.24 2.53
N ALA A 57 7.37 -0.22 1.41
CA ALA A 57 6.67 -0.16 0.12
C ALA A 57 5.35 -0.94 0.16
N GLU A 58 4.30 -0.24 -0.26
CA GLU A 58 3.03 -0.87 -0.62
C GLU A 58 3.05 -1.25 -2.11
N THR A 59 2.09 -2.08 -2.49
CA THR A 59 1.89 -2.48 -3.90
C THR A 59 0.55 -1.98 -4.38
N TYR A 60 0.51 -1.44 -5.59
CA TYR A 60 -0.73 -1.02 -6.24
C TYR A 60 -0.64 -1.25 -7.75
N ARG A 61 -1.75 -1.04 -8.46
CA ARG A 61 -1.83 -1.14 -9.92
C ARG A 61 -2.51 0.11 -10.47
N PHE A 62 -2.13 0.48 -11.67
CA PHE A 62 -2.91 1.43 -12.45
C PHE A 62 -4.04 0.71 -13.20
N GLY A 63 -5.22 1.34 -13.22
CA GLY A 63 -6.38 0.88 -13.97
C GLY A 63 -7.06 -0.38 -13.42
N ASP A 64 -8.27 -0.65 -13.88
CA ASP A 64 -9.12 -1.77 -13.44
C ASP A 64 -9.30 -2.86 -14.51
N SER A 65 -8.47 -2.86 -15.55
CA SER A 65 -8.42 -3.91 -16.56
C SER A 65 -7.00 -4.13 -17.08
N PRO A 66 -6.66 -5.29 -17.65
CA PRO A 66 -5.33 -5.55 -18.21
C PRO A 66 -4.90 -4.51 -19.23
N ALA A 67 -5.76 -4.22 -20.21
CA ALA A 67 -5.45 -3.30 -21.30
C ALA A 67 -5.25 -1.85 -20.80
N LEU A 68 -6.03 -1.42 -19.80
CA LEU A 68 -5.86 -0.10 -19.20
C LEU A 68 -4.55 -0.05 -18.41
N SER A 69 -4.27 -1.08 -17.60
CA SER A 69 -3.03 -1.16 -16.81
C SER A 69 -1.78 -1.04 -17.68
N ASP A 70 -1.72 -1.81 -18.78
CA ASP A 70 -0.62 -1.76 -19.74
C ASP A 70 -0.47 -0.37 -20.38
N SER A 71 -1.59 0.25 -20.75
CA SER A 71 -1.60 1.59 -21.34
C SER A 71 -1.09 2.66 -20.36
N LEU A 72 -1.52 2.59 -19.10
CA LEU A 72 -1.10 3.53 -18.05
C LEU A 72 0.37 3.36 -17.67
N LEU A 73 0.86 2.12 -17.58
CA LEU A 73 2.28 1.84 -17.39
C LEU A 73 3.14 2.43 -18.52
N ALA A 74 2.71 2.33 -19.77
CA ALA A 74 3.39 2.95 -20.91
C ALA A 74 3.41 4.49 -20.80
N LEU A 75 2.32 5.11 -20.34
CA LEU A 75 2.28 6.55 -20.10
C LEU A 75 3.25 6.99 -18.99
N VAL A 76 3.40 6.18 -17.94
CA VAL A 76 4.38 6.46 -16.88
C VAL A 76 5.80 6.37 -17.42
N ARG A 77 6.13 5.31 -18.17
CA ARG A 77 7.47 5.11 -18.78
C ARG A 77 7.86 6.22 -19.75
N THR A 78 6.89 6.74 -20.51
CA THR A 78 7.13 7.88 -21.42
C THR A 78 7.20 9.23 -20.70
N GLY A 79 6.97 9.25 -19.38
CA GLY A 79 6.92 10.47 -18.58
C GLY A 79 5.67 11.32 -18.77
N ARG A 80 4.66 10.81 -19.50
CA ARG A 80 3.38 11.49 -19.71
C ARG A 80 2.50 11.45 -18.46
N LYS A 81 2.36 10.26 -17.84
CA LYS A 81 1.66 10.10 -16.56
C LYS A 81 2.63 10.32 -15.41
N ARG A 82 2.40 11.39 -14.65
CA ARG A 82 3.25 11.82 -13.52
C ARG A 82 2.47 11.99 -12.21
N ALA A 83 1.16 11.77 -12.29
CA ALA A 83 0.26 11.83 -11.16
C ALA A 83 -0.80 10.73 -11.27
N THR A 84 -1.45 10.47 -10.14
CA THR A 84 -2.62 9.61 -10.01
C THR A 84 -3.56 10.19 -8.97
N CYS A 85 -4.79 9.69 -8.91
CA CYS A 85 -5.66 9.96 -7.78
C CYS A 85 -6.37 8.69 -7.28
N THR A 86 -6.74 8.73 -6.00
CA THR A 86 -7.48 7.67 -5.33
C THR A 86 -8.63 8.29 -4.54
N ALA A 87 -9.82 7.68 -4.58
CA ALA A 87 -10.91 8.17 -3.76
C ALA A 87 -10.60 7.93 -2.28
N MET A 88 -10.89 8.92 -1.42
CA MET A 88 -10.73 8.75 0.03
C MET A 88 -11.50 7.53 0.55
N ALA A 89 -12.63 7.19 -0.08
CA ALA A 89 -13.46 6.04 0.25
C ALA A 89 -12.80 4.67 -0.03
N GLU A 90 -11.75 4.62 -0.85
CA GLU A 90 -11.01 3.38 -1.16
C GLU A 90 -9.91 3.08 -0.13
N ILE A 91 -9.49 4.09 0.64
CA ILE A 91 -8.40 3.98 1.62
C ILE A 91 -8.80 3.02 2.75
N GLY A 92 -7.96 2.00 2.98
CA GLY A 92 -8.18 0.95 3.97
C GLY A 92 -9.18 -0.13 3.53
N VAL A 93 -9.74 0.00 2.32
CA VAL A 93 -10.61 -1.01 1.70
C VAL A 93 -9.85 -1.76 0.61
N SER A 94 -9.36 -1.04 -0.40
CA SER A 94 -8.57 -1.56 -1.51
C SER A 94 -7.19 -0.92 -1.61
N GLU A 95 -7.06 0.32 -1.14
CA GLU A 95 -5.83 1.11 -1.30
C GLU A 95 -5.21 1.48 0.05
N ALA A 96 -3.89 1.54 0.10
CA ALA A 96 -3.17 2.09 1.25
C ALA A 96 -3.11 3.62 1.15
N LEU A 97 -3.15 4.32 2.30
CA LEU A 97 -2.95 5.76 2.30
C LEU A 97 -1.54 6.08 1.74
N PRO A 98 -1.41 6.89 0.66
CA PRO A 98 -0.11 7.26 0.13
C PRO A 98 0.64 8.16 1.12
N GLN A 99 1.97 8.13 1.07
CA GLN A 99 2.82 8.85 2.00
C GLN A 99 3.97 9.53 1.26
N ILE A 100 4.11 10.85 1.42
CA ILE A 100 5.21 11.61 0.82
C ILE A 100 6.57 10.96 1.19
N GLY A 101 7.37 10.68 0.16
CA GLY A 101 8.69 10.05 0.27
C GLY A 101 8.69 8.52 0.25
N ARG A 102 7.54 7.86 0.44
CA ARG A 102 7.44 6.40 0.34
C ARG A 102 7.65 5.97 -1.11
N CYS A 103 8.38 4.88 -1.29
CA CYS A 103 8.52 4.23 -2.58
C CYS A 103 7.56 3.05 -2.61
N ASP A 104 6.62 3.05 -3.55
CA ASP A 104 5.65 1.97 -3.73
C ASP A 104 5.92 1.24 -5.05
N ILE A 105 5.60 -0.05 -5.06
CA ILE A 105 5.88 -0.97 -6.17
C ILE A 105 4.63 -1.07 -7.03
N VAL A 106 4.73 -0.61 -8.27
CA VAL A 106 3.63 -0.71 -9.24
C VAL A 106 3.68 -2.09 -9.89
N LEU A 107 2.58 -2.81 -9.83
CA LEU A 107 2.41 -4.10 -10.49
C LEU A 107 1.63 -3.94 -11.80
N ASP A 108 1.83 -4.86 -12.74
CA ASP A 108 0.88 -5.06 -13.83
C ASP A 108 -0.37 -5.83 -13.36
N PHE A 109 -1.30 -6.08 -14.28
CA PHE A 109 -2.54 -6.78 -13.98
C PHE A 109 -2.36 -8.27 -13.61
N SER A 110 -1.17 -8.82 -13.84
CA SER A 110 -0.78 -10.21 -13.56
C SER A 110 0.09 -10.34 -12.30
N ASP A 111 0.12 -9.33 -11.43
CA ASP A 111 0.93 -9.27 -10.20
C ASP A 111 2.45 -9.22 -10.42
N VAL A 112 2.92 -8.87 -11.62
CA VAL A 112 4.35 -8.74 -11.88
C VAL A 112 4.81 -7.31 -11.58
N PRO A 113 5.86 -7.10 -10.77
CA PRO A 113 6.44 -5.77 -10.53
C PRO A 113 6.97 -5.12 -11.81
N GLN A 114 6.59 -3.87 -12.06
CA GLN A 114 6.91 -3.12 -13.26
C GLN A 114 7.74 -1.87 -12.97
N LEU A 115 7.37 -1.10 -11.95
CA LEU A 115 8.02 0.17 -11.62
C LEU A 115 8.13 0.31 -10.10
N VAL A 116 9.07 1.14 -9.64
CA VAL A 116 9.06 1.70 -8.29
C VAL A 116 8.84 3.21 -8.40
N ASN A 117 7.75 3.70 -7.83
CA ASN A 117 7.40 5.12 -7.82
C ASN A 117 7.61 5.70 -6.43
N ARG A 118 8.06 6.94 -6.33
CA ARG A 118 8.11 7.68 -5.07
C ARG A 118 7.05 8.77 -5.06
N THR A 119 6.22 8.78 -4.03
CA THR A 119 5.28 9.87 -3.77
C THR A 119 6.07 11.15 -3.48
N MET A 120 5.86 12.19 -4.28
CA MET A 120 6.54 13.48 -4.14
C MET A 120 5.66 14.55 -3.53
N GLU A 121 4.34 14.42 -3.69
CA GLU A 121 3.37 15.40 -3.25
C GLU A 121 1.98 14.78 -3.13
N LEU A 122 1.26 15.19 -2.10
CA LEU A 122 -0.13 14.81 -1.87
C LEU A 122 -0.98 16.06 -1.68
N ARG A 123 -2.14 16.09 -2.33
CA ARG A 123 -3.16 17.13 -2.15
C ARG A 123 -4.53 16.47 -2.11
N ILE A 124 -5.47 17.09 -1.40
CA ILE A 124 -6.86 16.63 -1.37
C ILE A 124 -7.70 17.63 -2.15
N PHE A 125 -8.53 17.12 -3.06
CA PHE A 125 -9.49 17.90 -3.83
C PHE A 125 -10.85 17.20 -3.79
N ARG A 126 -11.94 17.97 -3.89
CA ARG A 126 -13.20 17.40 -4.36
C ARG A 126 -13.05 17.07 -5.85
N PHE A 127 -13.65 15.96 -6.29
CA PHE A 127 -13.63 15.54 -7.71
C PHE A 127 -14.04 16.69 -8.65
N CYS A 128 -15.07 17.46 -8.31
CA CYS A 128 -15.55 18.59 -9.11
C CYS A 128 -14.61 19.80 -9.14
N ASP A 129 -13.70 19.95 -8.17
CA ASP A 129 -12.87 21.13 -7.97
C ASP A 129 -11.41 20.95 -8.39
N ILE A 130 -11.01 19.74 -8.83
CA ILE A 130 -9.62 19.50 -9.21
C ILE A 130 -9.19 20.49 -10.32
N PRO A 131 -8.06 21.20 -10.15
CA PRO A 131 -7.51 22.04 -11.20
C PRO A 131 -7.16 21.24 -12.46
N GLU A 132 -7.48 21.79 -13.64
CA GLU A 132 -7.24 21.12 -14.93
C GLU A 132 -5.77 20.75 -15.12
N ASP A 133 -4.85 21.65 -14.79
CA ASP A 133 -3.42 21.41 -14.92
C ASP A 133 -2.95 20.21 -14.09
N LEU A 134 -3.51 20.00 -12.90
CA LEU A 134 -3.18 18.84 -12.04
C LEU A 134 -3.85 17.54 -12.50
N ALA A 135 -5.11 17.61 -12.95
CA ALA A 135 -5.80 16.46 -13.52
C ALA A 135 -5.07 15.93 -14.78
N LEU A 136 -4.60 16.84 -15.64
CA LEU A 136 -3.86 16.48 -16.85
C LEU A 136 -2.44 15.96 -16.59
N MET A 137 -1.89 16.12 -15.38
CA MET A 137 -0.65 15.44 -14.99
C MET A 137 -0.80 13.92 -14.90
N GLU A 138 -2.02 13.40 -14.81
CA GLU A 138 -2.28 11.98 -14.93
C GLU A 138 -2.03 11.46 -16.35
N GLY A 139 -1.96 12.35 -17.35
CA GLY A 139 -1.49 12.04 -18.70
C GLY A 139 -2.41 11.14 -19.53
N GLU A 140 -3.57 10.76 -19.00
CA GLU A 140 -4.54 9.85 -19.63
C GLU A 140 -5.42 10.55 -20.67
N ASP A 141 -5.65 11.84 -20.46
CA ASP A 141 -6.57 12.67 -21.23
C ASP A 141 -5.89 13.97 -21.67
N GLU A 142 -6.39 14.58 -22.74
CA GLU A 142 -5.88 15.85 -23.29
C GLU A 142 -6.63 17.08 -22.71
N ALA A 143 -7.77 16.88 -22.04
CA ALA A 143 -8.62 17.93 -21.48
C ALA A 143 -9.38 17.47 -20.23
N LEU A 144 -9.71 18.40 -19.32
CA LEU A 144 -10.38 18.06 -18.04
C LEU A 144 -11.72 17.33 -18.22
N VAL A 145 -12.44 17.59 -19.31
CA VAL A 145 -13.70 16.90 -19.61
C VAL A 145 -13.50 15.39 -19.78
N GLY A 146 -12.45 14.96 -20.49
CA GLY A 146 -12.14 13.54 -20.68
C GLY A 146 -11.75 12.88 -19.36
N TRP A 147 -10.90 13.56 -18.58
CA TRP A 147 -10.50 13.10 -17.25
C TRP A 147 -11.72 12.86 -16.35
N ARG A 148 -12.66 13.82 -16.34
CA ARG A 148 -13.91 13.72 -15.55
C ARG A 148 -14.77 12.56 -16.02
N GLU A 149 -15.01 12.42 -17.32
CA GLU A 149 -15.84 11.34 -17.87
C GLU A 149 -15.27 9.96 -17.56
N ASN A 150 -13.94 9.80 -17.65
CA ASN A 150 -13.26 8.54 -17.37
C ASN A 150 -13.31 8.16 -15.89
N HIS A 151 -12.98 9.10 -15.01
CA HIS A 151 -12.99 8.89 -13.57
C HIS A 151 -14.40 8.72 -13.00
N GLU A 152 -15.37 9.51 -13.46
CA GLU A 152 -16.79 9.31 -13.10
C GLU A 152 -17.25 7.90 -13.47
N ARG A 153 -16.94 7.45 -14.69
CA ARG A 153 -17.28 6.10 -15.13
C ARG A 153 -16.63 5.03 -14.25
N TYR A 154 -15.38 5.23 -13.83
CA TYR A 154 -14.68 4.35 -12.89
C TYR A 154 -15.37 4.30 -11.53
N TYR A 155 -15.53 5.44 -10.85
CA TYR A 155 -16.15 5.50 -9.53
C TYR A 155 -17.62 5.08 -9.51
N ARG A 156 -18.35 5.25 -10.62
CA ARG A 156 -19.71 4.72 -10.77
C ARG A 156 -19.75 3.19 -10.82
N ARG A 157 -18.75 2.53 -11.43
CA ARG A 157 -18.64 1.05 -11.39
C ARG A 157 -18.44 0.54 -9.97
N LEU A 158 -17.71 1.30 -9.15
CA LEU A 158 -17.48 1.02 -7.74
C LEU A 158 -18.68 1.37 -6.84
N GLY A 159 -19.66 2.12 -7.36
CA GLY A 159 -20.84 2.57 -6.60
C GLY A 159 -20.55 3.69 -5.60
N ILE A 160 -19.41 4.38 -5.72
CA ILE A 160 -18.95 5.41 -4.77
C ILE A 160 -18.94 6.82 -5.36
N PHE A 161 -19.30 6.97 -6.63
CA PHE A 161 -19.24 8.28 -7.29
C PHE A 161 -20.19 9.29 -6.63
N ASP A 162 -19.61 10.40 -6.22
CA ASP A 162 -20.28 11.65 -5.87
C ASP A 162 -19.43 12.79 -6.47
N PRO A 163 -20.01 13.79 -7.15
CA PRO A 163 -19.22 14.88 -7.71
C PRO A 163 -18.41 15.66 -6.65
N GLU A 164 -18.83 15.64 -5.38
CA GLU A 164 -18.14 16.28 -4.25
C GLU A 164 -17.23 15.31 -3.47
N MET A 165 -17.08 14.05 -3.92
CA MET A 165 -16.20 13.07 -3.25
C MET A 165 -14.76 13.58 -3.18
N GLU A 166 -14.10 13.31 -2.06
CA GLU A 166 -12.69 13.65 -1.88
C GLU A 166 -11.79 12.65 -2.61
N LEU A 167 -10.87 13.20 -3.38
CA LEU A 167 -9.76 12.50 -3.99
C LEU A 167 -8.46 12.90 -3.31
N ILE A 168 -7.61 11.92 -3.05
CA ILE A 168 -6.21 12.14 -2.77
C ILE A 168 -5.50 12.16 -4.13
N TRP A 169 -5.06 13.33 -4.55
CA TRP A 169 -4.20 13.49 -5.72
C TRP A 169 -2.74 13.33 -5.31
N GLU A 170 -2.02 12.51 -6.05
CA GLU A 170 -0.64 12.14 -5.80
C GLU A 170 0.22 12.45 -7.03
N ARG A 171 1.28 13.26 -6.84
CA ARG A 171 2.38 13.36 -7.80
C ARG A 171 3.49 12.41 -7.39
N PHE A 172 4.04 11.71 -8.36
CA PHE A 172 5.15 10.79 -8.14
C PHE A 172 6.27 10.98 -9.16
N ASP A 173 7.45 10.48 -8.81
CA ASP A 173 8.56 10.29 -9.75
C ASP A 173 8.88 8.79 -9.83
N VAL A 174 9.25 8.30 -11.02
CA VAL A 174 9.75 6.94 -11.20
C VAL A 174 11.18 6.86 -10.64
N VAL A 175 11.42 5.94 -9.73
CA VAL A 175 12.73 5.69 -9.10
C VAL A 175 13.46 4.54 -9.79
N GLU A 176 12.73 3.55 -10.29
CA GLU A 176 13.27 2.37 -10.96
C GLU A 176 12.26 1.83 -11.98
N ASP A 177 12.72 1.50 -13.19
CA ASP A 177 11.96 0.69 -14.16
C ASP A 177 12.49 -0.74 -14.15
N LEU A 178 11.66 -1.68 -13.74
CA LEU A 178 12.04 -3.07 -13.48
C LEU A 178 12.09 -3.91 -14.77
N MET A 179 11.67 -3.34 -15.90
CA MET A 179 11.77 -3.98 -17.22
C MET A 179 13.12 -3.71 -17.91
N GLU A 180 13.86 -2.68 -17.48
CA GLU A 180 15.15 -2.33 -18.10
C GLU A 180 16.36 -3.05 -17.48
N ASP A 181 16.23 -3.63 -16.28
CA ASP A 181 17.29 -4.37 -15.58
C ASP A 181 17.57 -5.79 -16.14
N GLY A 182 17.29 -6.01 -17.43
CA GLY A 182 17.52 -7.26 -18.17
C GLY A 182 18.53 -7.17 -19.31
N ALA A 183 19.33 -6.09 -19.39
CA ALA A 183 20.36 -5.89 -20.43
C ALA A 183 21.79 -6.15 -19.93
#